data_AF-A0A9W8MYL2-F1
#
_entry.id   AF-A0A9W8MYL2-F1
#
_cell.length_a   1.000
_cell.length_b   1.000
_cell.length_c   1.000
_cell.angle_alpha   90.00
_cell.angle_beta   90.00
_cell.angle_gamma   90.00
#
_symmetry.space_group_name_H-M   'P 1'
#
loop_
_entity.id
_entity.type
_entity.pdbx_description
1 polymer ?
#
loop_
_entity_poly.entity_id
_entity_poly.type
_entity_poly.pdbx_seq_one_letter_code
_entity_poly.pdbx_strand_id
1 'polypeptide(L)'
;MDDKFGYANKPPIFLNDLFDAVIRQPHRLRRLIIRLSSTRLDFEAMDANRMDMASSLQEVLLHISEHPFLLTFATSRPALPWLQSLPNLTKLSLMGISRAPIVSNLTSLTLQALHATHGHAKAIFTASPNLMHLILADLCPLHWPYSLSPEKIEAPSLRSLAVSLSRTYGDSSSIYLPSVLHAPNLSYLEIDGDLSFYQVFGPSISLPKIETVRISDYHDRIFVDHPPYEQRDINLFHSLTSLRHLQLINVPVDSLLTRPETKKRGLVRRRSMNTPKPVEQETSGASQLAEGLPAQGLPWPELRSITLDTLRSSTVLSLCQYVSAHGGIRKIELSRNAMRHLTGSLRREGDRIFQPVTFADRLTQAQIWHYCLLWTPAGRKDVREWLSKLVEIRDMEPQLYGMLDPERMTLGEMV
;
A
#
# COMPACT_ATOMS: atom_id res chain seq x y z
N MET A 1 30.76 -28.53 -7.17
CA MET A 1 31.37 -27.20 -7.38
C MET A 1 30.76 -26.33 -6.32
N ASP A 2 31.43 -26.27 -5.18
CA ASP A 2 30.98 -25.57 -3.97
C ASP A 2 31.49 -24.13 -4.03
N ASP A 3 30.58 -23.18 -4.22
CA ASP A 3 30.88 -21.75 -4.13
C ASP A 3 31.03 -21.36 -2.64
N LYS A 4 32.28 -21.38 -2.18
CA LYS A 4 32.72 -20.71 -0.95
C LYS A 4 32.67 -19.19 -1.16
N PHE A 5 31.51 -18.56 -0.92
CA PHE A 5 31.45 -17.12 -0.68
C PHE A 5 32.11 -16.82 0.67
N GLY A 6 33.41 -16.50 0.63
CA GLY A 6 34.15 -15.98 1.76
C GLY A 6 33.70 -14.57 2.11
N TYR A 7 32.65 -14.46 2.92
CA TYR A 7 32.40 -13.22 3.67
C TYR A 7 33.56 -13.06 4.67
N ALA A 8 34.47 -12.15 4.36
CA ALA A 8 35.49 -11.72 5.30
C ALA A 8 34.77 -11.15 6.53
N ASN A 9 34.80 -11.88 7.65
CA ASN A 9 34.35 -11.41 8.95
C ASN A 9 35.22 -10.20 9.35
N LYS A 10 34.81 -9.00 8.95
CA LYS A 10 35.35 -7.76 9.52
C LYS A 10 35.02 -7.80 11.02
N PRO A 11 35.98 -7.50 11.91
CA PRO A 11 35.70 -7.42 13.33
C PRO A 11 34.57 -6.41 13.56
N PRO A 12 33.67 -6.67 14.53
CA PRO A 12 32.61 -5.73 14.86
C PRO A 12 33.25 -4.38 15.23
N ILE A 13 32.94 -3.33 14.48
CA ILE A 13 33.27 -1.96 14.89
C ILE A 13 32.46 -1.73 16.16
N PHE A 14 33.15 -1.47 17.28
CA PHE A 14 32.47 -1.13 18.52
C PHE A 14 31.76 0.21 18.32
N LEU A 15 30.50 0.30 18.78
CA LEU A 15 29.70 1.52 18.65
C LEU A 15 30.43 2.75 19.20
N ASN A 16 31.23 2.58 20.25
CA ASN A 16 32.02 3.64 20.85
C ASN A 16 32.98 4.31 19.86
N ASP A 17 33.62 3.54 18.96
CA ASP A 17 34.54 4.10 17.96
C ASP A 17 33.81 4.89 16.87
N LEU A 18 32.62 4.42 16.48
CA LEU A 18 31.73 5.14 15.57
C LEU A 18 31.30 6.47 16.20
N PHE A 19 30.92 6.45 17.48
CA PHE A 19 30.49 7.65 18.20
C PHE A 19 31.63 8.63 18.43
N ASP A 20 32.82 8.17 18.78
CA ASP A 20 33.97 9.06 18.91
C ASP A 20 34.34 9.70 17.57
N ALA A 21 34.12 9.01 16.44
CA ALA A 21 34.25 9.61 15.11
C ALA A 21 33.16 10.65 14.82
N VAL A 22 31.90 10.39 15.20
CA VAL A 22 30.77 11.33 15.10
C VAL A 22 31.01 12.59 15.96
N ILE A 23 31.49 12.41 17.18
CA ILE A 23 31.74 13.47 18.17
C ILE A 23 32.92 14.36 17.78
N ARG A 24 33.82 13.91 16.89
CA ARG A 24 34.90 14.78 16.38
C ARG A 24 34.40 15.88 15.46
N GLN A 25 33.26 15.69 14.78
CA GLN A 25 32.67 16.70 13.86
C GLN A 25 31.13 16.75 13.93
N PRO A 26 30.54 16.97 15.12
CA PRO A 26 29.12 16.76 15.35
C PRO A 26 28.26 17.80 14.61
N HIS A 27 28.81 18.99 14.36
CA HIS A 27 28.20 20.08 13.60
C HIS A 27 28.19 19.85 12.08
N ARG A 28 28.87 18.82 11.55
CA ARG A 28 28.83 18.48 10.11
C ARG A 28 27.95 17.28 9.82
N LEU A 29 27.61 16.49 10.84
CA LEU A 29 26.82 15.29 10.67
C LEU A 29 25.34 15.65 10.46
N ARG A 30 24.85 15.49 9.23
CA ARG A 30 23.43 15.70 8.89
C ARG A 30 22.60 14.43 8.92
N ARG A 31 23.25 13.30 8.68
CA ARG A 31 22.60 11.99 8.55
C ARG A 31 23.38 10.95 9.32
N LEU A 32 22.68 10.15 10.13
CA LEU A 32 23.25 9.07 10.90
C LEU A 32 22.51 7.77 10.57
N ILE A 33 23.26 6.78 10.11
CA ILE A 33 22.74 5.44 9.82
C ILE A 33 23.41 4.46 10.77
N ILE A 34 22.59 3.79 11.59
CA ILE A 34 23.03 2.81 12.56
C ILE A 34 22.38 1.48 12.19
N ARG A 35 23.21 0.46 11.91
CA ARG A 35 22.78 -0.90 11.64
C ARG A 35 23.37 -1.83 12.69
N LEU A 36 22.50 -2.51 13.41
CA LEU A 36 22.86 -3.33 14.57
C LEU A 36 22.44 -4.76 14.30
N SER A 37 23.39 -5.68 14.45
CA SER A 37 23.15 -7.10 14.30
C SER A 37 22.73 -7.78 15.60
N SER A 38 22.76 -7.07 16.74
CA SER A 38 22.39 -7.64 18.03
C SER A 38 21.60 -6.68 18.92
N THR A 39 20.65 -7.23 19.67
CA THR A 39 19.79 -6.52 20.63
C THR A 39 20.47 -6.21 21.95
N ARG A 40 21.63 -6.82 22.23
CA ARG A 40 22.40 -6.61 23.48
C ARG A 40 23.23 -5.33 23.45
N LEU A 41 22.67 -4.26 22.92
CA LEU A 41 23.31 -2.97 22.93
C LEU A 41 22.76 -2.15 24.07
N ASP A 42 23.66 -1.86 25.00
CA ASP A 42 23.40 -0.93 26.08
C ASP A 42 23.37 0.50 25.49
N PHE A 43 22.21 0.89 24.97
CA PHE A 43 21.97 2.27 24.57
C PHE A 43 22.02 3.23 25.77
N GLU A 44 22.03 2.74 27.02
CA GLU A 44 22.23 3.60 28.18
C GLU A 44 23.68 4.12 28.25
N ALA A 45 24.64 3.41 27.64
CA ALA A 45 26.01 3.91 27.46
C ALA A 45 26.10 5.04 26.41
N MET A 46 25.08 5.24 25.57
CA MET A 46 24.97 6.45 24.76
C MET A 46 24.52 7.61 25.65
N ASP A 47 25.49 8.26 26.27
CA ASP A 47 25.29 9.46 27.06
C ASP A 47 24.55 10.52 26.24
N ALA A 48 23.32 10.87 26.64
CA ALA A 48 22.50 11.90 26.02
C ALA A 48 23.28 13.22 25.87
N ASN A 49 24.17 13.52 26.83
CA ASN A 49 25.00 14.72 26.82
C ASN A 49 25.96 14.80 25.63
N ARG A 50 26.38 13.66 25.04
CA ARG A 50 27.29 13.65 23.88
C ARG A 50 26.58 13.94 22.56
N MET A 51 25.30 13.60 22.45
CA MET A 51 24.51 13.80 21.22
C MET A 51 23.92 15.20 21.11
N ASP A 52 23.81 15.95 22.21
CA ASP A 52 23.40 17.37 22.19
C ASP A 52 24.33 18.23 21.32
N MET A 53 25.58 17.81 21.14
CA MET A 53 26.54 18.47 20.26
C MET A 53 26.22 18.29 18.77
N ALA A 54 25.43 17.28 18.39
CA ALA A 54 25.05 16.97 17.02
C ALA A 54 23.85 17.80 16.55
N SER A 55 23.87 19.10 16.81
CA SER A 55 22.77 20.01 16.49
C SER A 55 22.43 20.07 15.00
N SER A 56 23.35 19.70 14.11
CA SER A 56 23.10 19.68 12.65
C SER A 56 22.47 18.38 12.14
N LEU A 57 22.23 17.42 13.01
CA LEU A 57 21.67 16.11 12.64
C LEU A 57 20.19 16.26 12.28
N GLN A 58 19.86 15.92 11.03
CA GLN A 58 18.52 16.08 10.45
C GLN A 58 17.83 14.75 10.21
N GLU A 59 18.59 13.68 10.00
CA GLU A 59 18.08 12.37 9.62
C GLU A 59 18.75 11.26 10.43
N VAL A 60 17.93 10.39 11.03
CA VAL A 60 18.41 9.18 11.71
C VAL A 60 17.71 7.96 11.15
N LEU A 61 18.49 6.97 10.74
CA LEU A 61 18.02 5.63 10.39
C LEU A 61 18.64 4.61 11.34
N LEU A 62 17.79 3.97 12.14
CA LEU A 62 18.18 2.94 13.09
C LEU A 62 17.53 1.61 12.69
N HIS A 63 18.38 0.64 12.34
CA HIS A 63 17.95 -0.69 11.92
C HIS A 63 18.58 -1.75 12.83
N ILE A 64 17.73 -2.49 13.54
CA ILE A 64 18.10 -3.65 14.34
C ILE A 64 17.65 -4.90 13.58
N SER A 65 18.60 -5.73 13.15
CA SER A 65 18.31 -6.85 12.25
C SER A 65 17.87 -8.14 12.94
N GLU A 66 17.93 -8.23 14.28
CA GLU A 66 17.39 -9.39 15.00
C GLU A 66 15.86 -9.38 14.93
N HIS A 67 15.26 -10.56 14.71
CA HIS A 67 13.84 -10.68 14.44
C HIS A 67 12.99 -10.06 15.57
N PRO A 68 12.08 -9.12 15.24
CA PRO A 68 11.27 -8.40 16.24
C PRO A 68 10.34 -9.33 17.02
N PHE A 69 10.02 -10.53 16.49
CA PHE A 69 9.10 -11.49 17.09
C PHE A 69 9.54 -12.04 18.45
N LEU A 70 10.83 -12.01 18.79
CA LEU A 70 11.32 -12.47 20.11
C LEU A 70 11.42 -11.36 21.16
N LEU A 71 11.30 -10.09 20.76
CA LEU A 71 11.43 -8.93 21.66
C LEU A 71 10.08 -8.43 22.20
N THR A 72 8.97 -8.95 21.68
CA THR A 72 7.58 -8.57 22.05
C THR A 72 7.23 -8.83 23.52
N PHE A 73 7.96 -9.70 24.21
CA PHE A 73 7.65 -10.07 25.60
C PHE A 73 8.74 -9.67 26.61
N ALA A 74 9.89 -9.17 26.15
CA ALA A 74 11.03 -8.92 27.00
C ALA A 74 11.27 -7.41 27.21
N THR A 75 10.71 -6.92 28.31
CA THR A 75 11.24 -5.82 29.13
C THR A 75 11.19 -4.38 28.58
N SER A 76 10.86 -3.47 29.49
CA SER A 76 10.97 -2.02 29.35
C SER A 76 12.34 -1.58 28.81
N ARG A 77 12.33 -0.74 27.76
CA ARG A 77 13.46 -0.02 27.10
C ARG A 77 14.04 -0.78 25.89
N PRO A 78 14.34 -0.05 24.78
CA PRO A 78 15.22 1.12 24.79
C PRO A 78 14.46 2.44 24.80
N ALA A 79 14.58 3.20 25.89
CA ALA A 79 14.44 4.64 25.76
C ALA A 79 15.64 5.10 24.92
N LEU A 80 15.40 5.78 23.80
CA LEU A 80 16.42 6.50 23.05
C LEU A 80 16.29 7.99 23.40
N PRO A 81 16.61 8.40 24.65
CA PRO A 81 16.34 9.76 25.12
C PRO A 81 17.10 10.79 24.30
N TRP A 82 18.30 10.44 23.80
CA TRP A 82 19.10 11.30 22.94
C TRP A 82 18.39 11.67 21.63
N LEU A 83 17.47 10.85 21.10
CA LEU A 83 16.69 11.22 19.91
C LEU A 83 15.72 12.38 20.20
N GLN A 84 15.27 12.50 21.45
CA GLN A 84 14.35 13.55 21.88
C GLN A 84 15.07 14.88 22.09
N SER A 85 16.38 14.85 22.35
CA SER A 85 17.19 16.06 22.55
C SER A 85 17.70 16.68 21.25
N LEU A 86 17.52 16.02 20.09
CA LEU A 86 17.99 16.53 18.80
C LEU A 86 17.03 17.60 18.23
N PRO A 87 17.40 18.89 18.26
CA PRO A 87 16.47 19.97 17.93
C PRO A 87 16.12 20.02 16.44
N ASN A 88 17.04 19.58 15.55
CA ASN A 88 16.88 19.66 14.11
C ASN A 88 16.52 18.32 13.44
N LEU A 89 16.18 17.30 14.24
CA LEU A 89 15.80 15.99 13.71
C LEU A 89 14.43 16.08 13.03
N THR A 90 14.43 15.93 11.70
CA THR A 90 13.24 16.03 10.85
C THR A 90 12.80 14.68 10.30
N LYS A 91 13.74 13.76 10.07
CA LYS A 91 13.43 12.42 9.54
C LYS A 91 13.92 11.33 10.48
N LEU A 92 13.03 10.43 10.83
CA LEU A 92 13.32 9.30 11.69
C LEU A 92 12.84 8.00 11.06
N SER A 93 13.73 7.03 10.94
CA SER A 93 13.41 5.69 10.45
C SER A 93 13.85 4.64 11.47
N LEU A 94 12.90 3.85 11.96
CA LEU A 94 13.13 2.84 12.98
C LEU A 94 12.67 1.48 12.47
N MET A 95 13.59 0.51 12.50
CA MET A 95 13.35 -0.87 12.15
C MET A 95 13.79 -1.79 13.28
N GLY A 96 12.90 -2.69 13.70
CA GLY A 96 13.14 -3.61 14.81
C GLY A 96 13.00 -2.99 16.20
N ILE A 97 12.28 -1.87 16.32
CA ILE A 97 12.04 -1.19 17.61
C ILE A 97 10.55 -1.24 17.93
N SER A 98 10.22 -1.86 19.07
CA SER A 98 8.84 -2.03 19.50
C SER A 98 8.14 -0.70 19.84
N ARG A 99 8.88 0.25 20.44
CA ARG A 99 8.34 1.56 20.87
C ARG A 99 9.12 2.72 20.27
N ALA A 100 8.46 3.46 19.38
CA ALA A 100 9.04 4.68 18.80
C ALA A 100 9.24 5.78 19.88
N PRO A 101 10.35 6.52 19.89
CA PRO A 101 10.56 7.67 20.76
C PRO A 101 9.65 8.84 20.35
N ILE A 102 9.37 9.72 21.32
CA ILE A 102 8.57 10.92 21.11
C ILE A 102 9.53 12.07 20.75
N VAL A 103 9.57 12.45 19.48
CA VAL A 103 10.42 13.53 18.94
C VAL A 103 9.50 14.68 18.49
N SER A 104 9.89 15.93 18.71
CA SER A 104 8.99 17.09 18.56
C SER A 104 9.00 17.79 17.19
N ASN A 105 9.93 17.43 16.29
CA ASN A 105 10.17 18.18 15.05
C ASN A 105 10.14 17.31 13.77
N LEU A 106 9.51 16.13 13.82
CA LEU A 106 9.52 15.24 12.67
C LEU A 106 8.59 15.75 11.56
N THR A 107 9.11 15.71 10.33
CA THR A 107 8.35 15.86 9.08
C THR A 107 8.19 14.53 8.35
N SER A 108 9.07 13.56 8.62
CA SER A 108 9.00 12.20 8.07
C SER A 108 9.27 11.14 9.14
N LEU A 109 8.41 10.12 9.19
CA LEU A 109 8.53 9.02 10.14
C LEU A 109 8.32 7.67 9.43
N THR A 110 9.32 6.81 9.50
CA THR A 110 9.27 5.42 9.02
C THR A 110 9.36 4.49 10.20
N LEU A 111 8.38 3.60 10.33
CA LEU A 111 8.32 2.60 11.39
C LEU A 111 8.09 1.23 10.76
N GLN A 112 8.90 0.26 11.14
CA GLN A 112 8.69 -1.13 10.76
C GLN A 112 8.32 -1.98 11.97
N ALA A 113 7.26 -2.78 11.84
CA ALA A 113 6.73 -3.63 12.91
C ALA A 113 6.40 -2.83 14.19
N LEU A 114 5.70 -1.69 14.04
CA LEU A 114 5.33 -0.83 15.15
C LEU A 114 4.37 -1.53 16.12
N HIS A 115 4.80 -1.71 17.37
CA HIS A 115 3.95 -2.18 18.46
C HIS A 115 3.57 -1.01 19.38
N ALA A 116 2.57 -0.22 18.97
CA ALA A 116 2.10 0.94 19.73
C ALA A 116 0.74 0.70 20.37
N THR A 117 0.54 1.23 21.58
CA THR A 117 -0.80 1.49 22.12
C THR A 117 -1.38 2.74 21.47
N HIS A 118 -2.70 2.91 21.52
CA HIS A 118 -3.38 4.12 21.03
C HIS A 118 -2.80 5.40 21.66
N GLY A 119 -2.61 5.42 22.98
CA GLY A 119 -2.05 6.57 23.69
C GLY A 119 -0.61 6.89 23.27
N HIS A 120 0.22 5.86 23.00
CA HIS A 120 1.58 6.07 22.52
C HIS A 120 1.59 6.64 21.10
N ALA A 121 0.74 6.12 20.21
CA ALA A 121 0.56 6.69 18.88
C ALA A 121 0.12 8.15 18.98
N LYS A 122 -0.90 8.47 19.79
CA LYS A 122 -1.37 9.85 20.00
C LYS A 122 -0.23 10.78 20.45
N ALA A 123 0.63 10.32 21.35
CA ALA A 123 1.78 11.10 21.82
C ALA A 123 2.79 11.41 20.71
N ILE A 124 3.04 10.48 19.77
CA ILE A 124 3.94 10.71 18.62
C ILE A 124 3.40 11.85 17.74
N PHE A 125 2.12 11.79 17.34
CA PHE A 125 1.53 12.82 16.48
C PHE A 125 1.36 14.17 17.20
N THR A 126 1.06 14.15 18.51
CA THR A 126 0.97 15.37 19.32
C THR A 126 2.32 16.06 19.42
N ALA A 127 3.41 15.30 19.57
CA ALA A 127 4.75 15.85 19.63
C ALA A 127 5.22 16.38 18.26
N SER A 128 4.87 15.70 17.16
CA SER A 128 5.26 16.08 15.80
C SER A 128 4.06 16.56 14.96
N PRO A 129 3.48 17.76 15.23
CA PRO A 129 2.32 18.27 14.50
C PRO A 129 2.62 18.58 13.02
N ASN A 130 3.90 18.71 12.67
CA ASN A 130 4.38 18.97 11.30
C ASN A 130 4.69 17.70 10.51
N LEU A 131 4.31 16.51 11.00
CA LEU A 131 4.57 15.25 10.32
C LEU A 131 3.81 15.17 8.99
N MET A 132 4.55 15.16 7.88
CA MET A 132 4.01 15.17 6.51
C MET A 132 4.01 13.80 5.85
N HIS A 133 5.01 12.96 6.17
CA HIS A 133 5.19 11.65 5.57
C HIS A 133 5.24 10.57 6.65
N LEU A 134 4.41 9.53 6.47
CA LEU A 134 4.37 8.38 7.36
C LEU A 134 4.49 7.10 6.56
N ILE A 135 5.46 6.25 6.94
CA ILE A 135 5.65 4.92 6.38
C ILE A 135 5.50 3.91 7.52
N LEU A 136 4.55 2.98 7.37
CA LEU A 136 4.29 1.90 8.31
C LEU A 136 4.54 0.57 7.60
N ALA A 137 5.78 0.09 7.67
CA ALA A 137 6.17 -1.21 7.14
C ALA A 137 5.83 -2.32 8.15
N ASP A 138 5.46 -3.50 7.67
CA ASP A 138 5.01 -4.62 8.52
C ASP A 138 3.99 -4.18 9.59
N LEU A 139 2.95 -3.47 9.17
CA LEU A 139 1.97 -2.87 10.06
C LEU A 139 1.34 -3.92 10.99
N CYS A 140 1.40 -3.65 12.29
CA CYS A 140 0.76 -4.45 13.32
C CYS A 140 -0.51 -3.73 13.86
N PRO A 141 -1.50 -4.49 14.36
CA PRO A 141 -2.60 -3.91 15.12
C PRO A 141 -2.12 -3.12 16.34
N LEU A 142 -2.87 -2.08 16.72
CA LEU A 142 -2.64 -1.37 17.97
C LEU A 142 -2.85 -2.30 19.17
N HIS A 143 -1.95 -2.22 20.14
CA HIS A 143 -2.01 -3.07 21.33
C HIS A 143 -3.14 -2.61 22.28
N TRP A 144 -3.78 -3.58 22.94
CA TRP A 144 -4.79 -3.35 23.98
C TRP A 144 -4.15 -2.71 25.24
N PRO A 145 -4.86 -1.91 26.06
CA PRO A 145 -6.27 -1.51 25.95
C PRO A 145 -6.50 -0.36 24.98
N TYR A 146 -7.56 -0.52 24.19
CA TYR A 146 -8.19 0.56 23.43
C TYR A 146 -9.68 0.59 23.76
N SER A 147 -10.29 1.78 23.74
CA SER A 147 -11.74 1.92 23.89
C SER A 147 -12.46 1.33 22.69
N LEU A 148 -13.72 0.92 22.86
CA LEU A 148 -14.57 0.43 21.76
C LEU A 148 -14.72 1.49 20.64
N SER A 149 -14.65 2.76 21.01
CA SER A 149 -14.57 3.90 20.10
C SER A 149 -13.28 4.69 20.42
N PRO A 150 -12.13 4.35 19.82
CA PRO A 150 -10.91 5.09 20.02
C PRO A 150 -11.07 6.53 19.52
N GLU A 151 -10.59 7.48 20.32
CA GLU A 151 -10.52 8.89 19.92
C GLU A 151 -9.66 9.01 18.65
N LYS A 152 -10.03 9.93 17.75
CA LYS A 152 -9.21 10.20 16.56
C LYS A 152 -7.89 10.83 16.96
N ILE A 153 -6.83 10.43 16.25
CA ILE A 153 -5.49 10.99 16.38
C ILE A 153 -5.34 12.03 15.28
N GLU A 154 -5.22 13.29 15.67
CA GLU A 154 -5.06 14.42 14.75
C GLU A 154 -3.71 14.37 14.03
N ALA A 155 -3.74 14.36 12.70
CA ALA A 155 -2.56 14.40 11.83
C ALA A 155 -2.77 15.43 10.71
N PRO A 156 -2.97 16.73 11.03
CA PRO A 156 -3.40 17.75 10.08
C PRO A 156 -2.36 18.02 8.98
N SER A 157 -1.07 17.83 9.25
CA SER A 157 0.02 18.06 8.29
C SER A 157 0.30 16.86 7.39
N LEU A 158 -0.29 15.69 7.67
CA LEU A 158 0.02 14.46 6.96
C LEU A 158 -0.49 14.52 5.51
N ARG A 159 0.43 14.35 4.56
CA ARG A 159 0.19 14.41 3.11
C ARG A 159 0.40 13.08 2.41
N SER A 160 1.32 12.27 2.92
CA SER A 160 1.66 10.97 2.35
C SER A 160 1.64 9.88 3.42
N LEU A 161 0.94 8.79 3.11
CA LEU A 161 0.88 7.60 3.94
C LEU A 161 1.22 6.38 3.09
N ALA A 162 2.19 5.58 3.55
CA ALA A 162 2.52 4.30 2.96
C ALA A 162 2.41 3.19 4.01
N VAL A 163 1.77 2.09 3.64
CA VAL A 163 1.47 0.98 4.55
C VAL A 163 1.83 -0.33 3.85
N SER A 164 2.65 -1.16 4.49
CA SER A 164 2.93 -2.53 4.06
C SER A 164 2.61 -3.52 5.18
N LEU A 165 2.11 -4.71 4.84
CA LEU A 165 1.85 -5.78 5.81
C LEU A 165 2.49 -7.10 5.40
N SER A 166 3.21 -7.71 6.35
CA SER A 166 3.54 -9.12 6.32
C SER A 166 2.30 -9.95 6.70
N ARG A 167 1.95 -10.95 5.88
CA ARG A 167 0.70 -11.74 5.76
C ARG A 167 0.05 -12.39 7.01
N THR A 168 0.36 -12.01 8.25
CA THR A 168 0.20 -12.98 9.36
C THR A 168 -0.64 -12.59 10.57
N TYR A 169 -1.17 -11.37 10.74
CA TYR A 169 -1.74 -11.02 12.05
C TYR A 169 -2.91 -10.04 12.00
N GLY A 170 -4.14 -10.55 11.86
CA GLY A 170 -5.31 -9.72 12.14
C GLY A 170 -6.61 -10.49 12.20
N ASP A 171 -7.20 -10.60 13.40
CA ASP A 171 -8.63 -10.84 13.52
C ASP A 171 -9.38 -9.63 12.92
N SER A 172 -10.60 -9.87 12.43
CA SER A 172 -11.56 -8.86 11.98
C SER A 172 -11.82 -7.73 12.99
N SER A 173 -11.54 -7.98 14.27
CA SER A 173 -11.65 -7.03 15.38
C SER A 173 -10.42 -6.13 15.59
N SER A 174 -9.33 -6.36 14.83
CA SER A 174 -8.07 -5.63 14.99
C SER A 174 -8.21 -4.16 14.58
N ILE A 175 -7.76 -3.26 15.44
CA ILE A 175 -7.71 -1.82 15.15
C ILE A 175 -6.30 -1.46 14.71
N TYR A 176 -6.18 -0.83 13.55
CA TYR A 176 -4.90 -0.38 13.00
C TYR A 176 -4.75 1.13 13.14
N LEU A 177 -3.50 1.60 13.24
CA LEU A 177 -3.22 3.03 13.35
C LEU A 177 -3.91 3.87 12.26
N PRO A 178 -3.89 3.49 10.97
CA PRO A 178 -4.57 4.29 9.94
C PRO A 178 -6.08 4.48 10.16
N SER A 179 -6.77 3.50 10.76
CA SER A 179 -8.21 3.60 11.05
C SER A 179 -8.58 4.69 12.08
N VAL A 180 -7.62 5.09 12.91
CA VAL A 180 -7.83 6.11 13.96
C VAL A 180 -7.19 7.45 13.63
N LEU A 181 -6.47 7.58 12.51
CA LEU A 181 -5.88 8.84 12.08
C LEU A 181 -6.92 9.77 11.44
N HIS A 182 -6.88 11.05 11.81
CA HIS A 182 -7.57 12.13 11.11
C HIS A 182 -6.56 12.94 10.30
N ALA A 183 -6.46 12.65 9.00
CA ALA A 183 -5.48 13.24 8.08
C ALA A 183 -6.19 14.00 6.93
N PRO A 184 -6.73 15.21 7.18
CA PRO A 184 -7.58 15.94 6.23
C PRO A 184 -6.84 16.47 4.98
N ASN A 185 -5.51 16.39 4.96
CA ASN A 185 -4.65 16.85 3.87
C ASN A 185 -3.92 15.70 3.17
N LEU A 186 -4.32 14.45 3.43
CA LEU A 186 -3.74 13.28 2.79
C LEU A 186 -4.05 13.27 1.29
N SER A 187 -3.01 13.33 0.46
CA SER A 187 -3.11 13.38 -1.00
C SER A 187 -2.45 12.19 -1.69
N TYR A 188 -1.52 11.51 -1.01
CA TYR A 188 -0.82 10.33 -1.49
C TYR A 188 -1.04 9.14 -0.56
N LEU A 189 -1.44 8.00 -1.12
CA LEU A 189 -1.63 6.76 -0.40
C LEU A 189 -0.93 5.60 -1.12
N GLU A 190 -0.11 4.86 -0.40
CA GLU A 190 0.55 3.67 -0.90
C GLU A 190 0.26 2.46 -0.01
N ILE A 191 -0.09 1.36 -0.65
CA ILE A 191 -0.49 0.12 0.00
C ILE A 191 0.29 -1.01 -0.66
N ASP A 192 0.87 -1.84 0.18
CA ASP A 192 1.67 -2.98 -0.23
C ASP A 192 1.27 -4.24 0.55
N GLY A 193 1.16 -5.33 -0.18
CA GLY A 193 0.80 -6.64 0.35
C GLY A 193 -0.69 -6.95 0.31
N ASP A 194 -1.04 -8.05 0.98
CA ASP A 194 -2.32 -8.74 0.87
C ASP A 194 -3.20 -8.37 2.07
N LEU A 195 -3.97 -7.29 1.96
CA LEU A 195 -4.77 -6.79 3.07
C LEU A 195 -6.05 -6.11 2.61
N SER A 196 -7.14 -6.36 3.34
CA SER A 196 -8.36 -5.58 3.15
C SER A 196 -8.17 -4.10 3.54
N PHE A 197 -8.30 -3.21 2.56
CA PHE A 197 -8.23 -1.77 2.76
C PHE A 197 -9.18 -1.32 3.88
N TYR A 198 -10.41 -1.81 3.84
CA TYR A 198 -11.46 -1.52 4.80
C TYR A 198 -11.05 -1.91 6.22
N GLN A 199 -10.30 -3.00 6.40
CA GLN A 199 -9.84 -3.42 7.73
C GLN A 199 -8.81 -2.44 8.31
N VAL A 200 -7.85 -1.96 7.51
CA VAL A 200 -6.80 -1.06 8.02
C VAL A 200 -7.23 0.38 8.17
N PHE A 201 -8.02 0.88 7.24
CA PHE A 201 -8.41 2.29 7.19
C PHE A 201 -9.80 2.52 7.79
N GLY A 202 -10.61 1.46 7.92
CA GLY A 202 -11.98 1.56 8.39
C GLY A 202 -12.85 2.46 7.51
N PRO A 203 -14.08 2.79 7.98
CA PRO A 203 -14.91 3.82 7.34
C PRO A 203 -14.44 5.25 7.65
N SER A 204 -13.34 5.40 8.40
CA SER A 204 -13.01 6.63 9.12
C SER A 204 -12.17 7.62 8.33
N ILE A 205 -11.48 7.16 7.28
CA ILE A 205 -10.73 8.10 6.47
C ILE A 205 -11.71 8.79 5.54
N SER A 206 -11.82 10.11 5.72
CA SER A 206 -12.33 10.99 4.70
C SER A 206 -11.30 10.97 3.57
N LEU A 207 -11.57 10.22 2.51
CA LEU A 207 -10.68 10.07 1.37
C LEU A 207 -10.90 11.06 0.20
N PRO A 208 -11.73 12.13 0.27
CA PRO A 208 -12.11 12.86 -0.93
C PRO A 208 -10.97 13.69 -1.54
N LYS A 209 -9.79 13.75 -0.92
CA LYS A 209 -8.63 14.52 -1.42
C LYS A 209 -7.46 13.68 -1.91
N ILE A 210 -7.58 12.35 -1.89
CA ILE A 210 -6.49 11.50 -2.36
C ILE A 210 -6.37 11.65 -3.88
N GLU A 211 -5.24 12.19 -4.32
CA GLU A 211 -4.94 12.41 -5.73
C GLU A 211 -4.11 11.26 -6.31
N THR A 212 -3.30 10.59 -5.49
CA THR A 212 -2.44 9.48 -5.93
C THR A 212 -2.63 8.25 -5.05
N VAL A 213 -2.89 7.12 -5.69
CA VAL A 213 -2.92 5.80 -5.05
C VAL A 213 -1.93 4.88 -5.71
N ARG A 214 -1.11 4.21 -4.91
CA ARG A 214 -0.24 3.12 -5.33
C ARG A 214 -0.63 1.84 -4.60
N ILE A 215 -0.82 0.76 -5.35
CA ILE A 215 -1.14 -0.57 -4.82
C ILE A 215 -0.10 -1.54 -5.37
N SER A 216 0.56 -2.27 -4.47
CA SER A 216 1.61 -3.24 -4.82
C SER A 216 1.35 -4.60 -4.17
N ASP A 217 1.71 -5.68 -4.87
CA ASP A 217 1.71 -7.07 -4.35
C ASP A 217 0.40 -7.54 -3.68
N TYR A 218 -0.72 -7.00 -4.16
CA TYR A 218 -2.06 -7.40 -3.74
C TYR A 218 -2.44 -8.70 -4.48
N HIS A 219 -2.67 -9.80 -3.75
CA HIS A 219 -2.86 -11.11 -4.39
C HIS A 219 -4.33 -11.55 -4.42
N ASP A 220 -4.70 -12.36 -5.42
CA ASP A 220 -6.08 -12.86 -5.59
C ASP A 220 -6.61 -13.74 -4.44
N ARG A 221 -5.74 -14.23 -3.54
CA ARG A 221 -6.16 -15.20 -2.52
C ARG A 221 -7.15 -14.59 -1.54
N ILE A 222 -7.04 -13.30 -1.23
CA ILE A 222 -8.03 -12.61 -0.39
C ILE A 222 -9.40 -12.53 -1.08
N PHE A 223 -9.43 -12.42 -2.40
CA PHE A 223 -10.67 -12.28 -3.17
C PHE A 223 -11.45 -13.60 -3.29
N VAL A 224 -10.74 -14.73 -3.36
CA VAL A 224 -11.40 -16.04 -3.50
C VAL A 224 -11.94 -16.57 -2.17
N ASP A 225 -11.23 -16.35 -1.07
CA ASP A 225 -11.59 -16.96 0.22
C ASP A 225 -12.57 -16.10 1.04
N HIS A 226 -12.64 -14.78 0.79
CA HIS A 226 -13.47 -13.84 1.56
C HIS A 226 -14.18 -12.76 0.70
N PRO A 227 -15.16 -13.16 -0.13
CA PRO A 227 -15.87 -12.25 -1.05
C PRO A 227 -16.54 -11.00 -0.45
N PRO A 228 -17.03 -10.95 0.82
CA PRO A 228 -17.65 -9.72 1.33
C PRO A 228 -16.67 -8.57 1.58
N TYR A 229 -15.38 -8.86 1.80
CA TYR A 229 -14.36 -7.81 2.02
C TYR A 229 -13.89 -7.20 0.69
N GLU A 230 -13.74 -8.04 -0.34
CA GLU A 230 -13.43 -7.61 -1.71
C GLU A 230 -14.33 -6.47 -2.16
N GLN A 231 -15.64 -6.67 -2.06
CA GLN A 231 -16.60 -5.69 -2.55
C GLN A 231 -16.55 -4.39 -1.75
N ARG A 232 -16.25 -4.45 -0.46
CA ARG A 232 -16.09 -3.25 0.39
C ARG A 232 -14.85 -2.47 0.00
N ASP A 233 -13.74 -3.16 -0.23
CA ASP A 233 -12.48 -2.53 -0.63
C ASP A 233 -12.62 -1.88 -2.00
N ILE A 234 -13.17 -2.60 -2.98
CA ILE A 234 -13.45 -2.05 -4.32
C ILE A 234 -14.36 -0.83 -4.22
N ASN A 235 -15.45 -0.91 -3.47
CA ASN A 235 -16.37 0.22 -3.30
C ASN A 235 -15.67 1.43 -2.67
N LEU A 236 -14.80 1.18 -1.69
CA LEU A 236 -14.04 2.22 -1.04
C LEU A 236 -13.02 2.84 -2.00
N PHE A 237 -12.26 2.05 -2.75
CA PHE A 237 -11.37 2.58 -3.79
C PHE A 237 -12.15 3.38 -4.83
N HIS A 238 -13.31 2.91 -5.28
CA HIS A 238 -14.17 3.62 -6.23
C HIS A 238 -14.75 4.92 -5.65
N SER A 239 -14.79 5.07 -4.32
CA SER A 239 -15.22 6.30 -3.66
C SER A 239 -14.17 7.44 -3.73
N LEU A 240 -12.95 7.15 -4.18
CA LEU A 240 -11.85 8.12 -4.33
C LEU A 240 -12.05 9.05 -5.55
N THR A 241 -13.08 9.87 -5.55
CA THR A 241 -13.48 10.64 -6.74
C THR A 241 -12.43 11.63 -7.25
N SER A 242 -11.53 12.09 -6.39
CA SER A 242 -10.45 13.03 -6.72
C SER A 242 -9.16 12.36 -7.18
N LEU A 243 -9.18 11.04 -7.38
CA LEU A 243 -8.01 10.28 -7.81
C LEU A 243 -7.59 10.70 -9.22
N ARG A 244 -6.33 11.13 -9.36
CA ARG A 244 -5.72 11.58 -10.62
C ARG A 244 -4.66 10.62 -11.13
N HIS A 245 -3.97 9.95 -10.22
CA HIS A 245 -2.85 9.06 -10.52
C HIS A 245 -3.03 7.72 -9.83
N LEU A 246 -3.08 6.64 -10.62
CA LEU A 246 -3.21 5.28 -10.10
C LEU A 246 -1.99 4.45 -10.51
N GLN A 247 -1.32 3.84 -9.55
CA GLN A 247 -0.18 2.95 -9.79
C GLN A 247 -0.51 1.55 -9.30
N LEU A 248 -0.41 0.56 -10.18
CA LEU A 248 -0.81 -0.83 -9.95
C LEU A 248 0.39 -1.73 -10.26
N ILE A 249 1.00 -2.30 -9.21
CA ILE A 249 2.24 -3.06 -9.32
C ILE A 249 2.00 -4.50 -8.87
N ASN A 250 2.03 -5.43 -9.82
CA ASN A 250 1.74 -6.85 -9.56
C ASN A 250 0.34 -7.09 -8.94
N VAL A 251 -0.64 -6.27 -9.31
CA VAL A 251 -2.03 -6.33 -8.81
C VAL A 251 -2.97 -6.90 -9.88
N PRO A 252 -3.92 -7.78 -9.52
CA PRO A 252 -5.05 -8.14 -10.38
C PRO A 252 -6.04 -6.97 -10.44
N VAL A 253 -6.20 -6.37 -11.63
CA VAL A 253 -6.96 -5.12 -11.78
C VAL A 253 -8.39 -5.31 -12.25
N ASP A 254 -8.81 -6.55 -12.55
CA ASP A 254 -10.07 -6.83 -13.24
C ASP A 254 -11.27 -6.28 -12.44
N SER A 255 -11.38 -6.65 -11.15
CA SER A 255 -12.42 -6.16 -10.24
C SER A 255 -12.26 -4.68 -9.86
N LEU A 256 -11.05 -4.14 -9.96
CA LEU A 256 -10.73 -2.76 -9.56
C LEU A 256 -11.06 -1.75 -10.67
N LEU A 257 -10.81 -2.09 -11.94
CA LEU A 257 -11.11 -1.22 -13.09
C LEU A 257 -12.54 -1.41 -13.62
N THR A 258 -13.10 -2.62 -13.48
CA THR A 258 -14.50 -2.84 -13.84
C THR A 258 -15.37 -2.45 -12.66
N ARG A 259 -16.41 -1.66 -12.91
CA ARG A 259 -17.46 -1.53 -11.90
C ARG A 259 -18.11 -2.91 -11.80
N PRO A 260 -18.35 -3.45 -10.59
CA PRO A 260 -19.13 -4.66 -10.47
C PRO A 260 -20.43 -4.39 -11.19
N GLU A 261 -20.66 -5.09 -12.31
CA GLU A 261 -21.97 -5.05 -12.92
C GLU A 261 -22.90 -5.44 -11.77
N THR A 262 -23.72 -4.49 -11.31
CA THR A 262 -24.83 -4.82 -10.43
C THR A 262 -25.60 -5.78 -11.29
N LYS A 263 -25.35 -7.10 -11.13
CA LYS A 263 -25.96 -8.17 -11.92
C LYS A 263 -27.39 -7.73 -11.96
N LYS A 264 -27.86 -7.26 -13.13
CA LYS A 264 -29.21 -6.74 -13.25
C LYS A 264 -29.98 -7.95 -12.80
N ARG A 265 -30.48 -7.92 -11.55
CA ARG A 265 -31.16 -9.05 -10.96
C ARG A 265 -32.25 -9.21 -11.96
N GLY A 266 -32.11 -10.21 -12.82
CA GLY A 266 -33.06 -10.47 -13.87
C GLY A 266 -34.32 -10.51 -13.06
N LEU A 267 -35.19 -9.52 -13.28
CA LEU A 267 -36.52 -9.54 -12.74
C LEU A 267 -37.07 -10.79 -13.39
N VAL A 268 -36.83 -11.93 -12.73
CA VAL A 268 -37.49 -13.19 -13.00
C VAL A 268 -38.90 -12.78 -12.71
N ARG A 269 -39.59 -12.41 -13.78
CA ARG A 269 -40.95 -11.94 -13.78
C ARG A 269 -41.73 -13.14 -13.27
N ARG A 270 -41.83 -13.24 -11.95
CA ARG A 270 -42.61 -14.27 -11.25
C ARG A 270 -44.01 -14.03 -11.75
N ARG A 271 -44.46 -14.87 -12.68
CA ARG A 271 -45.86 -14.88 -13.08
C ARG A 271 -46.63 -15.20 -11.81
N SER A 272 -47.38 -14.20 -11.34
CA SER A 272 -48.33 -14.37 -10.25
C SER A 272 -49.31 -15.46 -10.67
N MET A 273 -49.13 -16.65 -10.12
CA MET A 273 -50.23 -17.60 -10.00
C MET A 273 -50.66 -17.58 -8.53
N ASN A 274 -51.88 -17.11 -8.36
CA ASN A 274 -52.67 -17.00 -7.15
C ASN A 274 -52.29 -18.00 -6.05
N THR A 275 -51.81 -17.49 -4.92
CA THR A 275 -51.99 -18.12 -3.60
C THR A 275 -52.30 -17.03 -2.59
N PRO A 276 -53.42 -17.12 -1.83
CA PRO A 276 -53.78 -16.11 -0.85
C PRO A 276 -53.18 -16.39 0.55
N LYS A 277 -52.86 -15.27 1.22
CA LYS A 277 -52.57 -15.01 2.65
C LYS A 277 -51.13 -15.17 3.17
N PRO A 278 -50.57 -14.05 3.69
CA PRO A 278 -49.63 -14.07 4.80
C PRO A 278 -50.29 -13.58 6.10
N VAL A 279 -49.91 -14.26 7.18
CA VAL A 279 -50.00 -13.83 8.57
C VAL A 279 -48.99 -12.70 8.81
N GLU A 280 -49.43 -11.70 9.57
CA GLU A 280 -48.64 -10.57 10.03
C GLU A 280 -47.47 -11.01 10.90
N GLN A 281 -46.28 -10.49 10.62
CA GLN A 281 -45.24 -10.31 11.64
C GLN A 281 -44.30 -9.16 11.23
N GLU A 282 -44.67 -7.97 11.71
CA GLU A 282 -43.78 -6.86 12.06
C GLU A 282 -42.78 -7.37 13.13
N THR A 283 -41.52 -6.98 13.29
CA THR A 283 -40.79 -5.70 13.23
C THR A 283 -39.29 -6.10 13.40
N SER A 284 -38.29 -5.62 12.65
CA SER A 284 -37.62 -4.30 12.63
C SER A 284 -36.17 -4.41 13.12
N GLY A 285 -35.27 -3.75 12.38
CA GLY A 285 -34.06 -3.14 12.94
C GLY A 285 -32.72 -3.65 12.42
N ALA A 286 -32.21 -3.09 11.32
CA ALA A 286 -30.89 -2.43 11.27
C ALA A 286 -30.37 -2.21 9.83
N SER A 287 -29.79 -1.03 9.66
CA SER A 287 -28.84 -0.61 8.61
C SER A 287 -29.42 -0.06 7.30
N GLN A 288 -30.00 1.14 7.43
CA GLN A 288 -30.06 2.17 6.39
C GLN A 288 -28.67 2.84 6.27
N LEU A 289 -27.86 2.42 5.31
CA LEU A 289 -26.63 3.14 4.89
C LEU A 289 -26.45 3.12 3.35
N ALA A 290 -27.52 2.84 2.61
CA ALA A 290 -27.48 2.73 1.15
C ALA A 290 -28.51 3.64 0.50
N GLU A 291 -28.39 4.95 0.69
CA GLU A 291 -29.16 5.93 -0.08
C GLU A 291 -28.23 7.00 -0.65
N GLY A 292 -28.12 7.03 -1.99
CA GLY A 292 -27.52 8.13 -2.74
C GLY A 292 -26.28 7.81 -3.59
N LEU A 293 -26.18 6.65 -4.26
CA LEU A 293 -25.16 6.48 -5.30
C LEU A 293 -25.61 7.14 -6.61
N PRO A 294 -24.93 8.19 -7.11
CA PRO A 294 -25.28 8.83 -8.37
C PRO A 294 -25.12 7.89 -9.57
N ALA A 295 -25.95 8.13 -10.57
CA ALA A 295 -26.10 7.31 -11.78
C ALA A 295 -24.76 7.01 -12.50
N GLN A 296 -24.48 5.71 -12.68
CA GLN A 296 -23.81 5.04 -13.81
C GLN A 296 -22.53 5.65 -14.46
N GLY A 297 -21.67 6.35 -13.72
CA GLY A 297 -20.31 6.70 -14.18
C GLY A 297 -19.28 5.57 -14.02
N LEU A 298 -18.20 5.59 -14.81
CA LEU A 298 -16.96 4.84 -14.54
C LEU A 298 -16.33 5.32 -13.21
N PRO A 299 -15.57 4.46 -12.50
CA PRO A 299 -14.83 4.90 -11.32
C PRO A 299 -13.79 5.96 -11.69
N TRP A 300 -13.52 6.87 -10.74
CA TRP A 300 -12.49 7.92 -10.79
C TRP A 300 -12.61 8.89 -11.98
N PRO A 301 -13.66 9.74 -12.03
CA PRO A 301 -13.87 10.66 -13.15
C PRO A 301 -12.71 11.64 -13.40
N GLU A 302 -11.88 11.92 -12.38
CA GLU A 302 -10.70 12.78 -12.50
C GLU A 302 -9.41 12.05 -12.89
N LEU A 303 -9.43 10.75 -13.16
CA LEU A 303 -8.23 9.96 -13.41
C LEU A 303 -7.52 10.39 -14.69
N ARG A 304 -6.24 10.75 -14.58
CA ARG A 304 -5.42 11.26 -15.69
C ARG A 304 -4.30 10.32 -16.10
N SER A 305 -3.74 9.56 -15.15
CA SER A 305 -2.66 8.62 -15.47
C SER A 305 -2.77 7.29 -14.74
N ILE A 306 -2.34 6.23 -15.44
CA ILE A 306 -2.22 4.88 -14.88
C ILE A 306 -0.79 4.37 -15.11
N THR A 307 -0.13 3.93 -14.05
CA THR A 307 1.11 3.15 -14.13
C THR A 307 0.76 1.70 -13.84
N LEU A 308 1.16 0.78 -14.72
CA LEU A 308 0.87 -0.64 -14.59
C LEU A 308 2.13 -1.48 -14.76
N ASP A 309 2.47 -2.24 -13.73
CA ASP A 309 3.41 -3.35 -13.82
C ASP A 309 2.68 -4.67 -13.59
N THR A 310 2.69 -5.55 -14.59
CA THR A 310 2.04 -6.85 -14.50
C THR A 310 2.70 -7.88 -15.41
N LEU A 311 2.66 -9.14 -14.98
CA LEU A 311 3.02 -10.31 -15.77
C LEU A 311 1.80 -10.95 -16.46
N ARG A 312 0.59 -10.41 -16.24
CA ARG A 312 -0.67 -11.01 -16.70
C ARG A 312 -1.23 -10.23 -17.88
N SER A 313 -1.58 -10.95 -18.95
CA SER A 313 -2.21 -10.36 -20.13
C SER A 313 -3.67 -9.97 -19.90
N SER A 314 -4.40 -10.68 -19.02
CA SER A 314 -5.78 -10.31 -18.65
C SER A 314 -5.85 -8.93 -18.01
N THR A 315 -4.89 -8.61 -17.13
CA THR A 315 -4.76 -7.30 -16.50
C THR A 315 -4.55 -6.18 -17.52
N VAL A 316 -3.71 -6.42 -18.55
CA VAL A 316 -3.50 -5.47 -19.65
C VAL A 316 -4.77 -5.34 -20.51
N LEU A 317 -5.51 -6.43 -20.74
CA LEU A 317 -6.78 -6.40 -21.45
C LEU A 317 -7.81 -5.52 -20.72
N SER A 318 -7.98 -5.72 -19.41
CA SER A 318 -8.89 -4.93 -18.57
C SER A 318 -8.50 -3.46 -18.54
N LEU A 319 -7.20 -3.15 -18.49
CA LEU A 319 -6.71 -1.77 -18.64
C LEU A 319 -7.14 -1.17 -19.98
N CYS A 320 -6.97 -1.88 -21.09
CA CYS A 320 -7.33 -1.36 -22.41
C CYS A 320 -8.83 -1.10 -22.55
N GLN A 321 -9.67 -2.00 -22.00
CA GLN A 321 -11.13 -1.83 -21.97
C GLN A 321 -11.53 -0.64 -21.10
N TYR A 322 -10.88 -0.47 -19.95
CA TYR A 322 -11.13 0.66 -19.07
C TYR A 322 -10.76 1.99 -19.75
N VAL A 323 -9.61 2.06 -20.41
CA VAL A 323 -9.13 3.28 -21.10
C VAL A 323 -10.01 3.65 -22.28
N SER A 324 -10.50 2.69 -23.07
CA SER A 324 -11.41 3.01 -24.18
C SER A 324 -12.76 3.52 -23.70
N ALA A 325 -13.21 3.09 -22.53
CA ALA A 325 -14.42 3.60 -21.91
C ALA A 325 -14.17 4.97 -21.21
N HIS A 326 -12.96 5.17 -20.66
CA HIS A 326 -12.60 6.34 -19.86
C HIS A 326 -11.92 7.43 -20.70
N GLY A 327 -12.72 8.35 -21.26
CA GLY A 327 -12.23 9.44 -22.11
C GLY A 327 -11.32 10.49 -21.43
N GLY A 328 -11.09 10.41 -20.11
CA GLY A 328 -10.27 11.36 -19.34
C GLY A 328 -8.78 10.99 -19.17
N ILE A 329 -8.39 9.74 -19.44
CA ILE A 329 -7.01 9.29 -19.20
C ILE A 329 -6.11 9.84 -20.31
N ARG A 330 -5.01 10.47 -19.90
CA ARG A 330 -4.05 11.12 -20.81
C ARG A 330 -2.77 10.32 -21.00
N LYS A 331 -2.37 9.57 -19.97
CA LYS A 331 -1.07 8.90 -19.91
C LYS A 331 -1.17 7.51 -19.32
N ILE A 332 -0.49 6.55 -19.93
CA ILE A 332 -0.28 5.21 -19.38
C ILE A 332 1.21 4.91 -19.40
N GLU A 333 1.73 4.44 -18.28
CA GLU A 333 3.08 3.91 -18.15
C GLU A 333 3.01 2.41 -17.93
N LEU A 334 3.70 1.64 -18.77
CA LEU A 334 3.68 0.18 -18.73
C LEU A 334 5.06 -0.37 -18.43
N SER A 335 5.14 -1.36 -17.55
CA SER A 335 6.35 -2.16 -17.43
C SER A 335 6.65 -2.91 -18.73
N ARG A 336 7.90 -3.34 -18.89
CA ARG A 336 8.34 -4.08 -20.09
C ARG A 336 7.49 -5.32 -20.37
N ASN A 337 7.04 -6.00 -19.32
CA ASN A 337 6.19 -7.20 -19.46
C ASN A 337 4.77 -6.83 -19.90
N ALA A 338 4.17 -5.80 -19.29
CA ALA A 338 2.87 -5.28 -19.71
C ALA A 338 2.90 -4.80 -21.17
N MET A 339 3.97 -4.09 -21.59
CA MET A 339 4.18 -3.66 -22.97
C MET A 339 4.29 -4.83 -23.96
N ARG A 340 4.97 -5.91 -23.54
CA ARG A 340 5.05 -7.15 -24.35
C ARG A 340 3.67 -7.78 -24.56
N HIS A 341 2.81 -7.78 -23.54
CA HIS A 341 1.45 -8.29 -23.68
C HIS A 341 0.60 -7.42 -24.60
N LEU A 342 0.70 -6.10 -24.47
CA LEU A 342 0.00 -5.14 -25.33
C LEU A 342 0.35 -5.34 -26.81
N THR A 343 1.62 -5.61 -27.11
CA THR A 343 2.12 -5.79 -28.49
C THR A 343 1.92 -7.21 -29.05
N GLY A 344 2.05 -8.25 -28.21
CA GLY A 344 2.12 -9.63 -28.69
C GLY A 344 0.93 -10.51 -28.31
N SER A 345 0.36 -10.32 -27.13
CA SER A 345 -0.62 -11.24 -26.55
C SER A 345 -2.06 -10.92 -26.92
N LEU A 346 -2.40 -9.64 -27.02
CA LEU A 346 -3.78 -9.21 -27.28
C LEU A 346 -4.10 -9.17 -28.79
N ARG A 347 -5.39 -9.28 -29.12
CA ARG A 347 -5.93 -9.11 -30.47
C ARG A 347 -7.10 -8.15 -30.46
N ARG A 348 -7.35 -7.52 -31.60
CA ARG A 348 -8.45 -6.58 -31.79
C ARG A 348 -9.31 -6.92 -33.00
N GLU A 349 -10.62 -6.74 -32.83
CA GLU A 349 -11.63 -6.80 -33.88
C GLU A 349 -12.60 -5.62 -33.71
N GLY A 350 -12.49 -4.61 -34.58
CA GLY A 350 -13.17 -3.33 -34.36
C GLY A 350 -12.70 -2.69 -33.04
N ASP A 351 -13.63 -2.35 -32.16
CA ASP A 351 -13.31 -1.80 -30.83
C ASP A 351 -13.20 -2.87 -29.74
N ARG A 352 -13.41 -4.14 -30.09
CA ARG A 352 -13.29 -5.26 -29.15
C ARG A 352 -11.85 -5.73 -29.09
N ILE A 353 -11.33 -5.79 -27.87
CA ILE A 353 -10.03 -6.37 -27.57
C ILE A 353 -10.28 -7.68 -26.84
N PHE A 354 -9.49 -8.69 -27.16
CA PHE A 354 -9.56 -9.98 -26.50
C PHE A 354 -8.17 -10.62 -26.44
N GLN A 355 -8.01 -11.53 -25.49
CA GLN A 355 -6.88 -12.42 -25.44
C GLN A 355 -7.25 -13.71 -26.18
N PRO A 356 -6.49 -14.16 -27.19
CA PRO A 356 -6.70 -15.46 -27.80
C PRO A 356 -6.53 -16.56 -26.75
N VAL A 357 -7.47 -17.49 -26.71
CA VAL A 357 -7.39 -18.67 -25.82
C VAL A 357 -6.10 -19.42 -26.17
N THR A 358 -5.16 -19.50 -25.22
CA THR A 358 -3.90 -20.21 -25.44
C THR A 358 -4.14 -21.72 -25.42
N PHE A 359 -3.27 -22.48 -26.07
CA PHE A 359 -3.39 -23.95 -26.11
C PHE A 359 -3.36 -24.57 -24.70
N ALA A 360 -2.60 -23.96 -23.77
CA ALA A 360 -2.51 -24.41 -22.39
C ALA A 360 -3.85 -24.31 -21.64
N ASP A 361 -4.61 -23.23 -21.83
CA ASP A 361 -5.94 -23.04 -21.21
C ASP A 361 -6.97 -24.04 -21.71
N ARG A 362 -6.75 -24.63 -22.90
CA ARG A 362 -7.65 -25.63 -23.49
C ARG A 362 -7.37 -27.05 -23.00
N LEU A 363 -6.14 -27.35 -22.53
CA LEU A 363 -5.77 -28.68 -22.05
C LEU A 363 -6.44 -29.03 -20.71
N THR A 364 -6.75 -28.03 -19.88
CA THR A 364 -7.56 -28.21 -18.66
C THR A 364 -9.04 -28.44 -18.96
N GLN A 365 -9.49 -28.20 -20.20
CA GLN A 365 -10.85 -28.45 -20.68
C GLN A 365 -10.83 -29.70 -21.58
N ALA A 366 -10.79 -30.88 -20.94
CA ALA A 366 -10.43 -32.20 -21.51
C ALA A 366 -11.29 -32.77 -22.68
N GLN A 367 -12.00 -31.97 -23.48
CA GLN A 367 -12.89 -32.47 -24.53
C GLN A 367 -12.73 -31.82 -25.92
N ILE A 368 -11.77 -30.90 -26.13
CA ILE A 368 -11.68 -30.13 -27.39
C ILE A 368 -10.31 -30.28 -28.07
N TRP A 369 -9.86 -31.52 -28.29
CA TRP A 369 -8.60 -31.77 -29.02
C TRP A 369 -8.76 -31.63 -30.55
N HIS A 370 -9.94 -31.83 -31.11
CA HIS A 370 -10.13 -31.87 -32.57
C HIS A 370 -10.26 -30.50 -33.27
N TYR A 371 -10.47 -29.40 -32.55
CA TYR A 371 -10.65 -28.06 -33.16
C TYR A 371 -9.39 -27.17 -33.13
N CYS A 372 -8.27 -27.63 -32.56
CA CYS A 372 -7.12 -26.77 -32.25
C CYS A 372 -6.14 -26.53 -33.41
N LEU A 373 -6.16 -27.33 -34.49
CA LEU A 373 -5.14 -27.25 -35.55
C LEU A 373 -5.44 -26.25 -36.69
N LEU A 374 -6.65 -25.69 -36.75
CA LEU A 374 -7.08 -24.85 -37.90
C LEU A 374 -7.47 -23.42 -37.54
N TRP A 375 -7.44 -23.03 -36.26
CA TRP A 375 -7.76 -21.66 -35.85
C TRP A 375 -6.49 -20.84 -35.70
N THR A 376 -6.12 -20.13 -36.78
CA THR A 376 -5.35 -18.91 -36.60
C THR A 376 -6.18 -17.95 -35.74
N PRO A 377 -5.63 -17.37 -34.67
CA PRO A 377 -6.39 -16.44 -33.85
C PRO A 377 -6.79 -15.25 -34.74
N ALA A 378 -8.09 -15.19 -35.07
CA ALA A 378 -8.67 -14.06 -35.76
C ALA A 378 -8.35 -12.75 -34.99
N GLY A 379 -8.31 -11.63 -35.71
CA GLY A 379 -8.05 -10.31 -35.13
C GLY A 379 -6.66 -9.74 -35.44
N ARG A 380 -6.58 -8.41 -35.40
CA ARG A 380 -5.35 -7.65 -35.70
C ARG A 380 -4.46 -7.56 -34.45
N LYS A 381 -3.14 -7.50 -34.66
CA LYS A 381 -2.11 -7.29 -33.61
C LYS A 381 -1.80 -5.80 -33.37
N ASP A 382 -2.71 -4.92 -33.76
CA ASP A 382 -2.50 -3.46 -33.74
C ASP A 382 -3.03 -2.80 -32.46
N VAL A 383 -3.05 -3.52 -31.33
CA VAL A 383 -3.67 -3.06 -30.07
C VAL A 383 -2.89 -1.88 -29.50
N ARG A 384 -1.55 -1.90 -29.56
CA ARG A 384 -0.71 -0.78 -29.11
C ARG A 384 -0.97 0.47 -29.94
N GLU A 385 -0.96 0.33 -31.26
CA GLU A 385 -1.19 1.43 -32.20
C GLU A 385 -2.59 2.00 -32.03
N TRP A 386 -3.59 1.14 -31.85
CA TRP A 386 -4.96 1.57 -31.55
C TRP A 386 -5.04 2.32 -30.22
N LEU A 387 -4.46 1.79 -29.14
CA LEU A 387 -4.48 2.44 -27.82
C LEU A 387 -3.72 3.76 -27.84
N SER A 388 -2.61 3.86 -28.59
CA SER A 388 -1.82 5.09 -28.72
C SER A 388 -2.56 6.26 -29.39
N LYS A 389 -3.67 5.99 -30.08
CA LYS A 389 -4.55 7.03 -30.62
C LYS A 389 -5.44 7.64 -29.55
N LEU A 390 -5.67 6.92 -28.44
CA LEU A 390 -6.52 7.33 -27.34
C LEU A 390 -5.71 7.99 -26.22
N VAL A 391 -4.48 7.52 -26.00
CA VAL A 391 -3.70 7.87 -24.81
C VAL A 391 -2.20 7.86 -25.11
N GLU A 392 -1.43 8.70 -24.41
CA GLU A 392 0.03 8.62 -24.44
C GLU A 392 0.51 7.35 -23.73
N ILE A 393 1.26 6.51 -24.43
CA ILE A 393 1.84 5.27 -23.87
C ILE A 393 3.34 5.46 -23.69
N ARG A 394 3.85 5.25 -22.47
CA ARG A 394 5.28 5.29 -22.15
C ARG A 394 5.74 3.97 -21.53
N ASP A 395 7.03 3.69 -21.69
CA ASP A 395 7.69 2.67 -20.89
C ASP A 395 7.86 3.20 -19.45
N MET A 396 7.59 2.35 -18.48
CA MET A 396 7.78 2.66 -17.07
C MET A 396 9.28 2.75 -16.78
N GLU A 397 9.71 3.85 -16.15
CA GLU A 397 11.09 3.98 -15.69
C GLU A 397 11.34 3.00 -14.53
N PRO A 398 12.45 2.24 -14.55
CA PRO A 398 12.78 1.31 -13.48
C PRO A 398 12.82 1.97 -12.09
N GLN A 399 13.07 3.28 -12.01
CA GLN A 399 13.28 4.04 -10.78
C GLN A 399 12.00 4.52 -10.08
N LEU A 400 10.80 4.19 -10.60
CA LEU A 400 9.50 4.54 -9.99
C LEU A 400 9.14 3.63 -8.82
N TYR A 401 10.07 3.50 -7.88
CA TYR A 401 9.88 2.77 -6.65
C TYR A 401 9.16 3.65 -5.62
N GLY A 402 8.14 3.10 -4.97
CA GLY A 402 7.27 3.79 -4.02
C GLY A 402 7.98 4.19 -2.73
N MET A 403 7.24 4.81 -1.80
CA MET A 403 7.74 5.18 -0.47
C MET A 403 8.21 3.95 0.33
N LEU A 404 7.70 2.77 0.04
CA LEU A 404 8.08 1.53 0.71
C LEU A 404 9.37 0.90 0.16
N ASP A 405 10.00 1.50 -0.86
CA ASP A 405 11.24 0.96 -1.39
C ASP A 405 12.43 1.19 -0.44
N PRO A 406 13.03 0.11 0.08
CA PRO A 406 14.16 0.21 0.99
C PRO A 406 15.40 0.85 0.34
N GLU A 407 15.55 0.80 -0.99
CA GLU A 407 16.71 1.38 -1.67
C GLU A 407 16.64 2.91 -1.69
N ARG A 408 15.45 3.50 -1.86
CA ARG A 408 15.24 4.95 -1.67
C ARG A 408 15.37 5.42 -0.23
N MET A 409 15.09 4.58 0.78
CA MET A 409 15.41 4.93 2.18
C MET A 409 16.90 5.20 2.39
N THR A 410 17.78 4.72 1.49
CA THR A 410 19.22 4.96 1.55
C THR A 410 19.72 6.12 0.70
N LEU A 411 18.96 6.65 -0.26
CA LEU A 411 19.47 7.55 -1.30
C LEU A 411 18.65 8.85 -1.44
N GLY A 412 19.05 9.88 -0.70
CA GLY A 412 19.42 11.20 -1.24
C GLY A 412 18.38 12.15 -1.87
N GLU A 413 17.17 11.75 -2.20
CA GLU A 413 16.28 12.61 -3.02
C GLU A 413 14.88 12.78 -2.41
N MET A 414 14.81 13.55 -1.32
CA MET A 414 13.61 14.29 -0.93
C MET A 414 14.06 15.69 -0.49
N VAL A 415 14.15 16.59 -1.47
CA VAL A 415 14.31 18.05 -1.32
C VAL A 415 13.08 18.72 -1.91
#